data_AF-A0AA37DFG8-F1
#
_entry.id   AF-A0AA37DFG8-F1
#
_cell.length_a   1.000
_cell.length_b   1.000
_cell.length_c   1.000
_cell.angle_alpha   90.00
_cell.angle_beta   90.00
_cell.angle_gamma   90.00
#
_symmetry.space_group_name_H-M   'P 1'
#
loop_
_entity.id
_entity.type
_entity.pdbx_description
1 polymer ?
#
loop_
_entity_poly.entity_id
_entity_poly.type
_entity_poly.pdbx_seq_one_letter_code
_entity_poly.pdbx_strand_id
1 'polypeptide(L)'
;MEDYGKFLEEAQQAVLLEEKLRGQETDLKAQTEERQKELAAEEQSLKDSIDRTVTSRRKELAANFDDEIAEERAALKRAQSKKERAKHIGKQERIAAESAPIEEEMAETGRRLRELFRKQQVPGIFRSKLYYALYWPQHFGEWLQILLFVALLFVALPCGIYFLALPDSLRHIPALVLIYIADIVLIGGIYTVIGTQSKLRYLETLKEGRRMRNEIAEKGRELRRVKRSIQRDKSDEPYNLGDFDNEIAAVEQRLEATQQKKAEALRIFDAETADKIAEELRGEAATRVNQKKSQYEVAQHALTEVGKERQAAALRLAERYEPMLGKEFMTAEKIAALKDIMENGTVTNLAEAIARYRDRQES
;
A
#
# COMPACT_ATOMS: atom_id res chain seq x y z
N MET A 1 -26.05 -63.11 72.04
CA MET A 1 -24.88 -62.20 72.08
C MET A 1 -24.72 -61.67 70.67
N GLU A 2 -24.83 -60.37 70.48
CA GLU A 2 -24.54 -59.75 69.18
C GLU A 2 -23.08 -60.05 68.84
N ASP A 3 -22.85 -60.59 67.64
CA ASP A 3 -21.51 -60.91 67.16
C ASP A 3 -20.84 -59.63 66.66
N TYR A 4 -20.35 -58.82 67.61
CA TYR A 4 -19.69 -57.55 67.35
C TYR A 4 -18.38 -57.72 66.55
N GLY A 5 -17.73 -58.88 66.62
CA GLY A 5 -16.58 -59.22 65.79
C GLY A 5 -16.95 -59.28 64.31
N LYS A 6 -18.05 -59.96 63.98
CA LYS A 6 -18.60 -59.98 62.63
C LYS A 6 -19.09 -58.60 62.16
N PHE A 7 -19.71 -57.82 63.06
CA PHE A 7 -20.12 -56.44 62.74
C PHE A 7 -18.93 -55.54 62.38
N LEU A 8 -17.85 -55.58 63.16
CA LEU A 8 -16.63 -54.81 62.92
C LEU A 8 -15.93 -55.27 61.63
N GLU A 9 -15.94 -56.56 61.33
CA GLU A 9 -15.40 -57.08 60.07
C GLU A 9 -16.20 -56.59 58.85
N GLU A 10 -17.53 -56.65 58.91
CA GLU A 10 -18.39 -56.10 57.84
C GLU A 10 -18.22 -54.59 57.69
N ALA A 11 -18.04 -53.85 58.80
CA ALA A 11 -17.78 -52.41 58.80
C ALA A 11 -16.42 -52.09 58.14
N GLN A 12 -15.37 -52.84 58.49
CA GLN A 12 -14.04 -52.66 57.91
C GLN A 12 -14.05 -52.92 56.40
N GLN A 13 -14.71 -53.99 55.96
CA GLN A 13 -14.85 -54.31 54.53
C GLN A 13 -15.63 -53.22 53.78
N ALA A 14 -16.68 -52.67 54.38
CA ALA A 14 -17.46 -51.58 53.79
C ALA A 14 -16.64 -50.28 53.67
N VAL A 15 -15.79 -49.95 54.64
CA VAL A 15 -14.90 -48.78 54.58
C VAL A 15 -13.83 -48.97 53.50
N LEU A 16 -13.17 -50.14 53.46
CA LEU A 16 -12.18 -50.45 52.42
C LEU A 16 -12.79 -50.41 51.01
N LEU A 17 -14.05 -50.84 50.86
CA LEU A 17 -14.78 -50.74 49.59
C LEU A 17 -15.05 -49.29 49.19
N GLU A 18 -15.50 -48.43 50.11
CA GLU A 18 -15.71 -47.00 49.82
C GLU A 18 -14.41 -46.29 49.47
N GLU A 19 -13.32 -46.55 50.22
CA GLU A 19 -11.99 -45.99 49.95
C GLU A 19 -11.47 -46.42 48.57
N LYS A 20 -11.64 -47.70 48.21
CA LYS A 20 -11.29 -48.22 46.88
C LYS A 20 -12.11 -47.54 45.78
N LEU A 21 -13.43 -47.46 45.94
CA LEU A 21 -14.32 -46.80 44.98
C LEU A 21 -14.01 -45.31 44.85
N ARG A 22 -13.63 -44.65 45.95
CA ARG A 22 -13.19 -43.25 45.98
C ARG A 22 -11.91 -43.04 45.20
N GLY A 23 -10.91 -43.91 45.38
CA GLY A 23 -9.68 -43.88 44.57
C GLY A 23 -9.96 -44.10 43.07
N GLN A 24 -10.82 -45.08 42.75
CA GLN A 24 -11.24 -45.33 41.37
C GLN A 24 -12.00 -44.15 40.75
N GLU A 25 -12.90 -43.50 41.51
CA GLU A 25 -13.61 -42.29 41.06
C GLU A 25 -12.62 -41.15 40.77
N THR A 26 -11.62 -40.92 41.63
CA THR A 26 -10.62 -39.87 41.39
C THR A 26 -9.78 -40.13 40.15
N ASP A 27 -9.36 -41.37 39.91
CA ASP A 27 -8.59 -41.75 38.73
C ASP A 27 -9.43 -41.64 37.45
N LEU A 28 -10.68 -42.13 37.49
CA LEU A 28 -11.62 -42.02 36.37
C LEU A 28 -11.96 -40.57 36.07
N LYS A 29 -12.07 -39.72 37.09
CA LYS A 29 -12.31 -38.28 36.90
C LYS A 29 -11.16 -37.62 36.16
N ALA A 30 -9.91 -37.88 36.59
CA ALA A 30 -8.73 -37.36 35.91
C ALA A 30 -8.65 -37.82 34.44
N GLN A 31 -8.87 -39.12 34.19
CA GLN A 31 -8.88 -39.67 32.82
C GLN A 31 -10.01 -39.10 31.96
N THR A 32 -11.18 -38.83 32.55
CA THR A 32 -12.32 -38.26 31.83
C THR A 32 -12.05 -36.81 31.44
N GLU A 33 -11.48 -36.02 32.34
CA GLU A 33 -11.04 -34.64 32.05
C GLU A 33 -9.93 -34.60 30.98
N GLU A 34 -8.99 -35.53 31.00
CA GLU A 34 -7.95 -35.67 29.98
C GLU A 34 -8.56 -35.99 28.61
N ARG A 35 -9.41 -37.02 28.52
CA ARG A 35 -10.10 -37.40 27.27
C ARG A 35 -10.99 -36.28 26.74
N GLN A 36 -11.64 -35.52 27.62
CA GLN A 36 -12.42 -34.34 27.22
C GLN A 36 -11.53 -33.27 26.57
N LYS A 37 -10.35 -33.00 27.15
CA LYS A 37 -9.39 -32.05 26.58
C LYS A 37 -8.85 -32.54 25.23
N GLU A 38 -8.55 -33.83 25.10
CA GLU A 38 -8.08 -34.41 23.84
C GLU A 38 -9.12 -34.36 22.73
N LEU A 39 -10.39 -34.58 23.06
CA LEU A 39 -11.51 -34.44 22.12
C LEU A 39 -11.66 -32.97 21.69
N ALA A 40 -11.70 -32.04 22.66
CA ALA A 40 -11.81 -30.62 22.38
C ALA A 40 -10.64 -30.10 21.53
N ALA A 41 -9.42 -30.58 21.79
CA ALA A 41 -8.24 -30.23 21.00
C ALA A 41 -8.33 -30.78 19.57
N GLU A 42 -8.85 -31.99 19.37
CA GLU A 42 -9.06 -32.56 18.03
C GLU A 42 -10.13 -31.78 17.25
N GLU A 43 -11.25 -31.47 17.88
CA GLU A 43 -12.32 -30.66 17.28
C GLU A 43 -11.84 -29.24 16.92
N GLN A 44 -11.01 -28.63 17.78
CA GLN A 44 -10.43 -27.33 17.51
C GLN A 44 -9.40 -27.40 16.36
N SER A 45 -8.54 -28.41 16.35
CA SER A 45 -7.59 -28.65 15.26
C SER A 45 -8.30 -28.83 13.91
N LEU A 46 -9.44 -29.54 13.90
CA LEU A 46 -10.27 -29.67 12.71
C LEU A 46 -10.84 -28.33 12.24
N LYS A 47 -11.39 -27.51 13.15
CA LYS A 47 -11.89 -26.17 12.83
C LYS A 47 -10.79 -25.30 12.24
N ASP A 48 -9.63 -25.26 12.89
CA ASP A 48 -8.48 -24.48 12.42
C ASP A 48 -8.00 -24.96 11.05
N SER A 49 -8.01 -26.26 10.79
CA SER A 49 -7.64 -26.84 9.49
C SER A 49 -8.60 -26.43 8.37
N ILE A 50 -9.91 -26.46 8.66
CA ILE A 50 -10.96 -26.00 7.74
C ILE A 50 -10.75 -24.51 7.44
N ASP A 51 -10.66 -23.68 8.47
CA ASP A 51 -10.54 -22.22 8.31
C ASP A 51 -9.27 -21.85 7.53
N ARG A 52 -8.13 -22.48 7.84
CA ARG A 52 -6.89 -22.29 7.10
C ARG A 52 -7.03 -22.68 5.64
N THR A 53 -7.63 -23.83 5.36
CA THR A 53 -7.76 -24.36 3.99
C THR A 53 -8.72 -23.50 3.16
N VAL A 54 -9.88 -23.16 3.70
CA VAL A 54 -10.87 -22.28 3.05
C VAL A 54 -10.25 -20.92 2.77
N THR A 55 -9.58 -20.32 3.78
CA THR A 55 -8.94 -19.01 3.61
C THR A 55 -7.80 -19.03 2.59
N SER A 56 -6.96 -20.07 2.59
CA SER A 56 -5.86 -20.21 1.61
C SER A 56 -6.40 -20.32 0.19
N ARG A 57 -7.33 -21.25 -0.05
CA ARG A 57 -7.91 -21.48 -1.37
C ARG A 57 -8.67 -20.26 -1.89
N ARG A 58 -9.40 -19.56 -1.01
CA ARG A 58 -10.06 -18.29 -1.35
C ARG A 58 -9.05 -17.23 -1.78
N LYS A 59 -7.94 -17.12 -1.07
CA LYS A 59 -6.86 -16.17 -1.37
C LYS A 59 -6.17 -16.51 -2.69
N GLU A 60 -5.88 -17.79 -2.94
CA GLU A 60 -5.30 -18.26 -4.20
C GLU A 60 -6.23 -17.97 -5.38
N LEU A 61 -7.53 -18.24 -5.23
CA LEU A 61 -8.54 -17.89 -6.25
C LEU A 61 -8.55 -16.38 -6.52
N ALA A 62 -8.56 -15.56 -5.47
CA ALA A 62 -8.54 -14.11 -5.61
C ALA A 62 -7.26 -13.61 -6.30
N ALA A 63 -6.09 -14.18 -5.93
CA ALA A 63 -4.79 -13.81 -6.46
C ALA A 63 -4.70 -14.04 -7.98
N ASN A 64 -5.18 -15.19 -8.47
CA ASN A 64 -5.19 -15.48 -9.91
C ASN A 64 -5.98 -14.44 -10.72
N PHE A 65 -7.13 -13.98 -10.20
CA PHE A 65 -7.88 -12.90 -10.84
C PHE A 65 -7.20 -11.53 -10.69
N ASP A 66 -6.55 -11.26 -9.55
CA ASP A 66 -5.82 -10.01 -9.33
C ASP A 66 -4.63 -9.85 -10.29
N ASP A 67 -3.94 -10.95 -10.60
CA ASP A 67 -2.85 -10.97 -11.57
C ASP A 67 -3.37 -10.64 -12.99
N GLU A 68 -4.46 -11.28 -13.43
CA GLU A 68 -5.09 -10.99 -14.74
C GLU A 68 -5.57 -9.52 -14.82
N ILE A 69 -6.24 -9.03 -13.77
CA ILE A 69 -6.68 -7.63 -13.67
C ILE A 69 -5.50 -6.67 -13.74
N ALA A 70 -4.34 -7.03 -13.14
CA ALA A 70 -3.14 -6.22 -13.20
C ALA A 70 -2.56 -6.18 -14.63
N GLU A 71 -2.55 -7.30 -15.35
CA GLU A 71 -2.14 -7.36 -16.75
C GLU A 71 -3.07 -6.54 -17.66
N GLU A 72 -4.39 -6.65 -17.50
CA GLU A 72 -5.39 -5.88 -18.24
C GLU A 72 -5.26 -4.37 -17.97
N ARG A 73 -5.01 -3.96 -16.71
CA ARG A 73 -4.71 -2.57 -16.37
C ARG A 73 -3.42 -2.08 -17.01
N ALA A 74 -2.40 -2.92 -17.10
CA ALA A 74 -1.17 -2.58 -17.80
C ALA A 74 -1.40 -2.45 -19.32
N ALA A 75 -2.21 -3.32 -19.90
CA ALA A 75 -2.64 -3.24 -21.31
C ALA A 75 -3.41 -1.93 -21.59
N LEU A 76 -4.34 -1.54 -20.70
CA LEU A 76 -5.09 -0.29 -20.80
C LEU A 76 -4.15 0.93 -20.83
N LYS A 77 -3.20 0.99 -19.89
CA LYS A 77 -2.19 2.07 -19.86
C LYS A 77 -1.34 2.10 -21.13
N ARG A 78 -0.98 0.94 -21.69
CA ARG A 78 -0.24 0.85 -22.95
C ARG A 78 -1.08 1.37 -24.11
N ALA A 79 -2.35 1.00 -24.22
CA ALA A 79 -3.27 1.47 -25.26
C ALA A 79 -3.45 3.00 -25.19
N GLN A 80 -3.70 3.55 -24.00
CA GLN A 80 -3.77 5.00 -23.76
C GLN A 80 -2.45 5.70 -24.14
N SER A 81 -1.31 5.11 -23.79
CA SER A 81 0.00 5.66 -24.17
C SER A 81 0.23 5.66 -25.68
N LYS A 82 -0.24 4.63 -26.40
CA LYS A 82 -0.20 4.62 -27.87
C LYS A 82 -1.06 5.75 -28.46
N LYS A 83 -2.28 5.93 -27.95
CA LYS A 83 -3.18 7.02 -28.38
C LYS A 83 -2.52 8.39 -28.21
N GLU A 84 -1.95 8.67 -27.03
CA GLU A 84 -1.29 9.95 -26.76
C GLU A 84 -0.06 10.18 -27.66
N ARG A 85 0.70 9.11 -27.96
CA ARG A 85 1.81 9.20 -28.92
C ARG A 85 1.32 9.52 -30.33
N ALA A 86 0.28 8.82 -30.79
CA ALA A 86 -0.32 9.07 -32.11
C ALA A 86 -0.85 10.51 -32.21
N LYS A 87 -1.55 10.99 -31.17
CA LYS A 87 -2.00 12.38 -31.07
C LYS A 87 -0.86 13.39 -31.12
N HIS A 88 0.22 13.12 -30.39
CA HIS A 88 1.40 13.99 -30.38
C HIS A 88 2.06 14.05 -31.77
N ILE A 89 2.21 12.90 -32.44
CA ILE A 89 2.74 12.82 -33.81
C ILE A 89 1.84 13.60 -34.77
N GLY A 90 0.52 13.36 -34.74
CA GLY A 90 -0.44 14.09 -35.57
C GLY A 90 -0.42 15.60 -35.32
N LYS A 91 -0.24 16.05 -34.06
CA LYS A 91 -0.03 17.47 -33.74
C LYS A 91 1.23 18.02 -34.38
N GLN A 92 2.34 17.27 -34.39
CA GLN A 92 3.58 17.69 -35.02
C GLN A 92 3.46 17.78 -36.54
N GLU A 93 2.83 16.79 -37.18
CA GLU A 93 2.58 16.77 -38.62
C GLU A 93 1.69 17.95 -39.03
N ARG A 94 0.61 18.21 -38.29
CA ARG A 94 -0.26 19.36 -38.52
C ARG A 94 0.47 20.68 -38.31
N ILE A 95 1.30 20.80 -37.26
CA ILE A 95 2.15 21.98 -37.07
C ILE A 95 3.06 22.17 -38.27
N ALA A 96 3.72 21.12 -38.77
CA ALA A 96 4.61 21.20 -39.92
C ALA A 96 3.85 21.64 -41.18
N ALA A 97 2.70 21.03 -41.46
CA ALA A 97 1.86 21.34 -42.61
C ALA A 97 1.30 22.78 -42.57
N GLU A 98 0.73 23.21 -41.44
CA GLU A 98 0.18 24.58 -41.30
C GLU A 98 1.27 25.65 -41.18
N SER A 99 2.45 25.30 -40.67
CA SER A 99 3.59 26.24 -40.56
C SER A 99 4.32 26.43 -41.88
N ALA A 100 4.36 25.42 -42.75
CA ALA A 100 5.10 25.44 -44.01
C ALA A 100 4.80 26.67 -44.90
N PRO A 101 3.54 27.03 -45.22
CA PRO A 101 3.27 28.20 -46.06
C PRO A 101 3.69 29.51 -45.38
N ILE A 102 3.50 29.64 -44.07
CA ILE A 102 3.91 30.85 -43.30
C ILE A 102 5.43 30.99 -43.29
N GLU A 103 6.16 29.87 -43.12
CA GLU A 103 7.61 29.84 -43.15
C GLU A 103 8.15 30.14 -44.56
N GLU A 104 7.48 29.66 -45.61
CA GLU A 104 7.81 29.97 -47.01
C GLU A 104 7.60 31.45 -47.34
N GLU A 105 6.46 32.04 -46.98
CA GLU A 105 6.20 33.48 -47.13
C GLU A 105 7.26 34.32 -46.40
N MET A 106 7.59 33.95 -45.16
CA MET A 106 8.61 34.64 -44.37
C MET A 106 10.00 34.53 -45.03
N ALA A 107 10.34 33.36 -45.60
CA ALA A 107 11.58 33.15 -46.33
C ALA A 107 11.61 33.94 -47.65
N GLU A 108 10.48 34.04 -48.34
CA GLU A 108 10.31 34.84 -49.54
C GLU A 108 10.47 36.34 -49.27
N THR A 109 9.79 36.90 -48.27
CA THR A 109 9.96 38.30 -47.85
C THR A 109 11.41 38.56 -47.41
N GLY A 110 12.04 37.58 -46.75
CA GLY A 110 13.47 37.62 -46.45
C GLY A 110 14.37 37.64 -47.69
N ARG A 111 14.04 36.89 -48.75
CA ARG A 111 14.73 36.91 -50.05
C ARG A 111 14.54 38.25 -50.75
N ARG A 112 13.30 38.74 -50.86
CA ARG A 112 12.95 40.05 -51.44
C ARG A 112 13.71 41.19 -50.75
N LEU A 113 13.82 41.16 -49.42
CA LEU A 113 14.63 42.12 -48.65
C LEU A 113 16.12 42.07 -49.04
N ARG A 114 16.70 40.88 -49.19
CA ARG A 114 18.11 40.75 -49.60
C ARG A 114 18.33 41.26 -51.03
N GLU A 115 17.40 40.97 -51.93
CA GLU A 115 17.45 41.41 -53.32
C GLU A 115 17.29 42.93 -53.45
N LEU A 116 16.36 43.54 -52.71
CA LEU A 116 16.16 44.99 -52.67
C LEU A 116 17.46 45.70 -52.30
N PHE A 117 18.12 45.26 -51.22
CA PHE A 117 19.39 45.84 -50.77
C PHE A 117 20.52 45.64 -51.78
N ARG A 118 20.54 44.49 -52.48
CA ARG A 118 21.52 44.21 -53.53
C ARG A 118 21.31 45.08 -54.76
N LYS A 119 20.07 45.22 -55.24
CA LYS A 119 19.71 46.02 -56.44
C LYS A 119 20.05 47.50 -56.24
N GLN A 120 19.77 48.04 -55.05
CA GLN A 120 20.04 49.43 -54.71
C GLN A 120 21.47 49.68 -54.19
N GLN A 121 22.36 48.69 -54.31
CA GLN A 121 23.77 48.75 -53.86
C GLN A 121 23.95 49.22 -52.41
N VAL A 122 22.98 48.92 -51.53
CA VAL A 122 23.02 49.32 -50.12
C VAL A 122 23.92 48.35 -49.35
N PRO A 123 24.88 48.87 -48.53
CA PRO A 123 25.72 48.01 -47.70
C PRO A 123 24.91 47.07 -46.79
N GLY A 124 25.34 45.81 -46.70
CA GLY A 124 24.63 44.78 -45.94
C GLY A 124 24.49 45.07 -44.44
N ILE A 125 25.32 45.96 -43.89
CA ILE A 125 25.27 46.44 -42.50
C ILE A 125 23.93 47.12 -42.20
N PHE A 126 23.38 47.89 -43.15
CA PHE A 126 22.11 48.60 -42.96
C PHE A 126 20.88 47.68 -43.07
N ARG A 127 21.07 46.44 -43.53
CA ARG A 127 20.03 45.39 -43.53
C ARG A 127 19.91 44.68 -42.17
N SER A 128 20.91 44.82 -41.30
CA SER A 128 21.05 44.05 -40.06
C SER A 128 19.96 44.36 -39.03
N LYS A 129 19.70 43.43 -38.10
CA LYS A 129 18.66 43.65 -37.06
C LYS A 129 19.05 44.79 -36.12
N LEU A 130 20.33 44.85 -35.79
CA LEU A 130 20.89 45.87 -34.94
C LEU A 130 20.75 47.27 -35.55
N TYR A 131 21.02 47.45 -36.85
CA TYR A 131 20.84 48.75 -37.51
C TYR A 131 19.40 49.28 -37.37
N TYR A 132 18.40 48.44 -37.67
CA TYR A 132 17.01 48.86 -37.56
C TYR A 132 16.56 49.09 -36.12
N ALA A 133 17.02 48.26 -35.17
CA ALA A 133 16.73 48.47 -33.76
C ALA A 133 17.30 49.81 -33.26
N LEU A 134 18.49 50.17 -33.72
CA LEU A 134 19.24 51.32 -33.25
C LEU A 134 18.79 52.65 -33.90
N TYR A 135 18.49 52.66 -35.21
CA TYR A 135 18.17 53.89 -35.94
C TYR A 135 16.68 54.07 -36.25
N TRP A 136 15.88 53.00 -36.17
CA TRP A 136 14.44 52.97 -36.47
C TRP A 136 13.66 52.11 -35.45
N PRO A 137 13.74 52.41 -34.14
CA PRO A 137 13.01 51.66 -33.12
C PRO A 137 11.51 51.90 -33.22
N GLN A 138 10.72 50.83 -33.19
CA GLN A 138 9.26 50.89 -33.30
C GLN A 138 8.56 50.14 -32.17
N HIS A 139 9.19 49.10 -31.61
CA HIS A 139 8.58 48.27 -30.56
C HIS A 139 9.36 48.36 -29.25
N PHE A 140 8.69 48.11 -28.14
CA PHE A 140 9.29 48.15 -26.80
C PHE A 140 10.57 47.31 -26.67
N GLY A 141 10.61 46.13 -27.32
CA GLY A 141 11.80 45.29 -27.33
C GLY A 141 13.02 45.93 -28.04
N GLU A 142 12.81 46.75 -29.05
CA GLU A 142 13.89 47.48 -29.73
C GLU A 142 14.39 48.65 -28.90
N TRP A 143 13.47 49.33 -28.17
CA TRP A 143 13.85 50.33 -27.18
C TRP A 143 14.69 49.73 -26.04
N LEU A 144 14.35 48.52 -25.58
CA LEU A 144 15.16 47.80 -24.59
C LEU A 144 16.55 47.43 -25.16
N GLN A 145 16.63 47.06 -26.43
CA GLN A 145 17.91 46.81 -27.11
C GLN A 145 18.75 48.08 -27.20
N ILE A 146 18.15 49.24 -27.50
CA ILE A 146 18.85 50.53 -27.45
C ILE A 146 19.36 50.80 -26.05
N LEU A 147 18.53 50.63 -25.01
CA LEU A 147 18.92 50.85 -23.63
C LEU A 147 20.13 49.98 -23.25
N LEU A 148 20.10 48.70 -23.59
CA LEU A 148 21.21 47.77 -23.35
C LEU A 148 22.45 48.17 -24.14
N PHE A 149 22.30 48.59 -25.39
CA PHE A 149 23.40 49.03 -26.23
C PHE A 149 24.06 50.30 -25.68
N VAL A 150 23.26 51.26 -25.20
CA VAL A 150 23.74 52.48 -24.53
C VAL A 150 24.41 52.15 -23.20
N ALA A 151 23.83 51.28 -22.38
CA ALA A 151 24.45 50.85 -21.12
C ALA A 151 25.79 50.12 -21.36
N LEU A 152 25.86 49.28 -22.40
CA LEU A 152 27.10 48.60 -22.77
C LEU A 152 28.17 49.59 -23.22
N LEU A 153 27.85 50.50 -24.13
CA LEU A 153 28.84 51.40 -24.73
C LEU A 153 29.20 52.59 -23.86
N PHE A 154 28.26 53.16 -23.11
CA PHE A 154 28.49 54.38 -22.34
C PHE A 154 28.57 54.15 -20.83
N VAL A 155 28.34 52.94 -20.33
CA VAL A 155 28.55 52.63 -18.90
C VAL A 155 29.57 51.53 -18.73
N ALA A 156 29.35 50.37 -19.36
CA ALA A 156 30.26 49.23 -19.19
C ALA A 156 31.63 49.46 -19.86
N LEU A 157 31.69 50.08 -21.04
CA LEU A 157 32.96 50.33 -21.74
C LEU A 157 33.83 51.38 -21.01
N PRO A 158 33.34 52.58 -20.61
CA PRO A 158 34.17 53.55 -19.91
C PRO A 158 34.59 53.06 -18.53
N CYS A 159 33.70 52.39 -17.79
CA CYS A 159 34.02 51.75 -16.52
C CYS A 159 35.03 50.61 -16.72
N GLY A 160 34.86 49.79 -17.75
CA GLY A 160 35.80 48.72 -18.07
C GLY A 160 37.21 49.25 -18.35
N ILE A 161 37.32 50.32 -19.15
CA ILE A 161 38.61 50.98 -19.42
C ILE A 161 39.19 51.56 -18.12
N TYR A 162 38.40 52.26 -17.32
CA TYR A 162 38.86 52.90 -16.08
C TYR A 162 39.31 51.90 -15.00
N PHE A 163 38.56 50.82 -14.79
CA PHE A 163 38.83 49.86 -13.72
C PHE A 163 39.78 48.73 -14.13
N LEU A 164 39.77 48.30 -15.40
CA LEU A 164 40.55 47.13 -15.84
C LEU A 164 41.78 47.49 -16.68
N ALA A 165 41.72 48.55 -17.50
CA ALA A 165 42.81 48.89 -18.42
C ALA A 165 43.78 49.95 -17.85
N LEU A 166 43.31 50.85 -16.97
CA LEU A 166 44.18 51.85 -16.35
C LEU A 166 44.93 51.30 -15.11
N PRO A 167 46.25 51.56 -15.00
CA PRO A 167 47.02 51.32 -13.77
C PRO A 167 46.45 52.09 -12.58
N ASP A 168 46.58 51.53 -11.36
CA ASP A 168 46.05 52.13 -10.13
C ASP A 168 46.54 53.58 -9.90
N SER A 169 47.75 53.90 -10.34
CA SER A 169 48.35 55.24 -10.23
C SER A 169 47.66 56.32 -11.08
N LEU A 170 46.89 55.93 -12.10
CA LEU A 170 46.19 56.83 -13.03
C LEU A 170 44.67 56.83 -12.83
N ARG A 171 44.15 56.10 -11.84
CA ARG A 171 42.70 56.04 -11.53
C ARG A 171 42.27 57.18 -10.63
N HIS A 172 42.14 58.36 -11.22
CA HIS A 172 41.58 59.54 -10.57
C HIS A 172 40.35 60.04 -11.32
N ILE A 173 39.45 60.74 -10.60
CA ILE A 173 38.17 61.24 -11.13
C ILE A 173 38.30 61.97 -12.50
N PRO A 174 39.30 62.84 -12.76
CA PRO A 174 39.40 63.49 -14.07
C PRO A 174 39.77 62.54 -15.22
N ALA A 175 40.45 61.42 -14.96
CA ALA A 175 40.74 60.42 -15.98
C ALA A 175 39.44 59.74 -16.44
N LEU A 176 38.53 59.42 -15.50
CA LEU A 176 37.21 58.90 -15.84
C LEU A 176 36.44 59.89 -16.72
N VAL A 177 36.41 61.17 -16.33
CA VAL A 177 35.73 62.23 -17.11
C VAL A 177 36.30 62.32 -18.53
N LEU A 178 37.63 62.27 -18.68
CA LEU A 178 38.29 62.32 -19.99
C LEU A 178 37.96 61.09 -20.85
N ILE A 179 37.91 59.88 -20.25
CA ILE A 179 37.51 58.64 -20.94
C ILE A 179 36.08 58.78 -21.46
N TYR A 180 35.14 59.27 -20.64
CA TYR A 180 33.75 59.49 -21.07
C TYR A 180 33.65 60.52 -22.20
N ILE A 181 34.40 61.62 -22.14
CA ILE A 181 34.42 62.63 -23.22
C ILE A 181 34.94 62.00 -24.51
N ALA A 182 36.05 61.26 -24.45
CA ALA A 182 36.63 60.60 -25.61
C ALA A 182 35.67 59.54 -26.20
N ASP A 183 35.01 58.76 -25.33
CA ASP A 183 34.05 57.73 -25.71
C ASP A 183 32.80 58.32 -26.40
N ILE A 184 32.21 59.37 -25.82
CA ILE A 184 31.06 60.08 -26.41
C ILE A 184 31.41 60.68 -27.77
N VAL A 185 32.57 61.32 -27.91
CA VAL A 185 33.01 61.90 -29.18
C VAL A 185 33.26 60.81 -30.22
N LEU A 186 33.96 59.74 -29.85
CA LEU A 186 34.30 58.66 -30.77
C LEU A 186 33.06 57.85 -31.17
N ILE A 187 32.37 57.24 -30.21
CA ILE A 187 31.23 56.36 -30.46
C ILE A 187 30.01 57.17 -30.92
N GLY A 188 29.71 58.29 -30.25
CA GLY A 188 28.60 59.17 -30.63
C GLY A 188 28.82 59.83 -31.99
N GLY A 189 30.06 60.18 -32.33
CA GLY A 189 30.45 60.66 -33.65
C GLY A 189 30.23 59.61 -34.74
N ILE A 190 30.76 58.40 -34.55
CA ILE A 190 30.57 57.27 -35.48
C ILE A 190 29.07 56.96 -35.66
N TYR A 191 28.31 56.89 -34.57
CA TYR A 191 26.87 56.67 -34.58
C TYR A 191 26.13 57.71 -35.43
N THR A 192 26.46 58.99 -35.25
CA THR A 192 25.81 60.12 -35.94
C THR A 192 26.16 60.11 -37.44
N VAL A 193 27.42 59.86 -37.79
CA VAL A 193 27.87 59.76 -39.18
C VAL A 193 27.16 58.61 -39.91
N ILE A 194 27.12 57.42 -39.31
CA ILE A 194 26.45 56.25 -39.91
C ILE A 194 24.94 56.53 -40.09
N GLY A 195 24.29 57.11 -39.09
CA GLY A 195 22.86 57.45 -39.14
C GLY A 195 22.54 58.48 -40.22
N THR A 196 23.39 59.51 -40.34
CA THR A 196 23.21 60.60 -41.31
C THR A 196 23.48 60.14 -42.74
N GLN A 197 24.60 59.46 -42.98
CA GLN A 197 24.97 58.93 -44.30
C GLN A 197 23.95 57.93 -44.83
N SER A 198 23.50 57.01 -43.98
CA SER A 198 22.52 55.99 -44.37
C SER A 198 21.16 56.59 -44.69
N LYS A 199 20.68 57.57 -43.90
CA LYS A 199 19.40 58.26 -44.16
C LYS A 199 19.46 59.19 -45.37
N LEU A 200 20.60 59.84 -45.66
CA LEU A 200 20.71 60.73 -46.82
C LEU A 200 20.75 59.97 -48.15
N ARG A 201 21.45 58.83 -48.20
CA ARG A 201 21.66 58.08 -49.45
C ARG A 201 20.62 57.00 -49.73
N TYR A 202 20.03 56.40 -48.70
CA TYR A 202 19.24 55.17 -48.85
C TYR A 202 17.87 55.23 -48.16
N LEU A 203 17.32 56.42 -47.90
CA LEU A 203 16.11 56.59 -47.09
C LEU A 203 14.95 55.70 -47.52
N GLU A 204 14.65 55.68 -48.82
CA GLU A 204 13.51 54.94 -49.39
C GLU A 204 13.72 53.43 -49.25
N THR A 205 14.90 52.94 -49.62
CA THR A 205 15.27 51.53 -49.46
C THR A 205 15.24 51.06 -48.00
N LEU A 206 15.63 51.93 -47.06
CA LEU A 206 15.56 51.63 -45.63
C LEU A 206 14.13 51.62 -45.10
N LYS A 207 13.26 52.52 -45.57
CA LYS A 207 11.82 52.51 -45.24
C LYS A 207 11.15 51.23 -45.74
N GLU A 208 11.40 50.84 -46.98
CA GLU A 208 10.90 49.59 -47.55
C GLU A 208 11.47 48.36 -46.82
N GLY A 209 12.76 48.38 -46.52
CA GLY A 209 13.40 47.32 -45.75
C GLY A 209 12.84 47.19 -44.33
N ARG A 210 12.44 48.30 -43.69
CA ARG A 210 11.73 48.28 -42.41
C ARG A 210 10.34 47.65 -42.55
N ARG A 211 9.58 48.00 -43.59
CA ARG A 211 8.26 47.40 -43.86
C ARG A 211 8.35 45.88 -44.01
N MET A 212 9.27 45.38 -44.83
CA MET A 212 9.49 43.93 -45.00
C MET A 212 9.94 43.24 -43.70
N ARG A 213 10.72 43.92 -42.84
CA ARG A 213 11.12 43.39 -41.53
C ARG A 213 9.95 43.31 -40.55
N ASN A 214 9.08 44.31 -40.55
CA ASN A 214 7.86 44.29 -39.76
C ASN A 214 6.92 43.15 -40.22
N GLU A 215 6.81 42.95 -41.53
CA GLU A 215 6.05 41.83 -42.13
C GLU A 215 6.62 40.47 -41.69
N ILE A 216 7.94 40.27 -41.75
CA ILE A 216 8.61 39.06 -41.21
C ILE A 216 8.32 38.88 -39.71
N ALA A 217 8.35 39.97 -38.92
CA ALA A 217 8.07 39.90 -37.49
C ALA A 217 6.59 39.58 -37.20
N GLU A 218 5.67 40.06 -38.04
CA GLU A 218 4.24 39.74 -37.98
C GLU A 218 3.98 38.28 -38.34
N LYS A 219 4.53 37.78 -39.45
CA LYS A 219 4.48 36.36 -39.83
C LYS A 219 5.09 35.47 -38.75
N GLY A 220 6.20 35.88 -38.13
CA GLY A 220 6.75 35.18 -36.97
C GLY A 220 5.83 35.16 -35.74
N ARG A 221 5.00 36.20 -35.54
CA ARG A 221 3.95 36.21 -34.50
C ARG A 221 2.76 35.33 -34.87
N GLU A 222 2.36 35.33 -36.14
CA GLU A 222 1.33 34.45 -36.71
C GLU A 222 1.71 32.98 -36.54
N LEU A 223 2.93 32.59 -36.97
CA LEU A 223 3.49 31.26 -36.80
C LEU A 223 3.45 30.80 -35.33
N ARG A 224 3.84 31.68 -34.39
CA ARG A 224 3.75 31.39 -32.95
C ARG A 224 2.31 31.26 -32.46
N ARG A 225 1.34 31.95 -33.09
CA ARG A 225 -0.08 31.81 -32.74
C ARG A 225 -0.62 30.46 -33.23
N VAL A 226 -0.34 30.09 -34.48
CA VAL A 226 -0.72 28.79 -35.07
C VAL A 226 -0.11 27.61 -34.30
N LYS A 227 1.19 27.64 -34.03
CA LYS A 227 1.84 26.59 -33.21
C LYS A 227 1.19 26.45 -31.83
N ARG A 228 0.85 27.58 -31.18
CA ARG A 228 0.20 27.57 -29.86
C ARG A 228 -1.27 27.13 -29.92
N SER A 229 -2.03 27.47 -30.97
CA SER A 229 -3.42 27.05 -31.10
C SER A 229 -3.51 25.54 -31.29
N ILE A 230 -2.66 24.95 -32.14
CA ILE A 230 -2.61 23.49 -32.35
C ILE A 230 -2.18 22.75 -31.09
N GLN A 231 -1.17 23.27 -30.37
CA GLN A 231 -0.73 22.65 -29.11
C GLN A 231 -1.84 22.64 -28.05
N ARG A 232 -2.57 23.76 -27.93
CA ARG A 232 -3.69 23.92 -26.97
C ARG A 232 -4.99 23.29 -27.44
N ASP A 233 -5.05 22.83 -28.69
CA ASP A 233 -6.22 22.17 -29.24
C ASP A 233 -6.51 20.90 -28.42
N LYS A 234 -7.75 20.82 -27.95
CA LYS A 234 -8.25 19.69 -27.17
C LYS A 234 -8.95 18.65 -28.06
N SER A 235 -9.30 19.01 -29.29
CA SER A 235 -9.98 18.10 -30.21
C SER A 235 -9.04 17.01 -30.70
N ASP A 236 -9.55 15.77 -30.67
CA ASP A 236 -8.90 14.58 -31.21
C ASP A 236 -9.33 14.28 -32.65
N GLU A 237 -10.41 14.91 -33.10
CA GLU A 237 -11.06 14.68 -34.40
C GLU A 237 -10.12 14.82 -35.61
N PRO A 238 -9.19 15.80 -35.68
CA PRO A 238 -8.29 15.95 -36.82
C PRO A 238 -7.26 14.82 -36.97
N TYR A 239 -7.09 13.97 -35.94
CA TYR A 239 -6.03 12.98 -35.88
C TYR A 239 -6.52 11.54 -36.10
N ASN A 240 -7.81 11.35 -36.42
CA ASN A 240 -8.43 10.05 -36.68
C ASN A 240 -8.07 8.97 -35.64
N LEU A 241 -8.22 9.29 -34.35
CA LEU A 241 -7.82 8.41 -33.24
C LEU A 241 -8.88 7.36 -32.86
N GLY A 242 -9.95 7.21 -33.66
CA GLY A 242 -11.09 6.35 -33.35
C GLY A 242 -10.71 4.88 -33.16
N ASP A 243 -9.73 4.37 -33.90
CA ASP A 243 -9.24 3.01 -33.74
C ASP A 243 -8.60 2.77 -32.36
N PHE A 244 -7.90 3.79 -31.82
CA PHE A 244 -7.35 3.72 -30.47
C PHE A 244 -8.44 3.80 -29.41
N ASP A 245 -9.49 4.58 -29.64
CA ASP A 245 -10.65 4.64 -28.74
C ASP A 245 -11.38 3.30 -28.68
N ASN A 246 -11.52 2.63 -29.83
CA ASN A 246 -12.06 1.28 -29.90
C ASN A 246 -11.16 0.25 -29.19
N GLU A 247 -9.84 0.31 -29.35
CA GLU A 247 -8.89 -0.55 -28.63
C GLU A 247 -9.00 -0.35 -27.11
N ILE A 248 -9.03 0.91 -26.65
CA ILE A 248 -9.17 1.27 -25.24
C ILE A 248 -10.49 0.75 -24.68
N ALA A 249 -11.62 1.03 -25.35
CA ALA A 249 -12.94 0.57 -24.93
C ALA A 249 -13.02 -0.96 -24.86
N ALA A 250 -12.42 -1.67 -25.82
CA ALA A 250 -12.38 -3.12 -25.81
C ALA A 250 -11.56 -3.68 -24.63
N VAL A 251 -10.47 -3.00 -24.23
CA VAL A 251 -9.68 -3.39 -23.06
C VAL A 251 -10.40 -3.04 -21.75
N GLU A 252 -11.06 -1.89 -21.68
CA GLU A 252 -11.87 -1.50 -20.52
C GLU A 252 -13.03 -2.47 -20.29
N GLN A 253 -13.71 -2.88 -21.36
CA GLN A 253 -14.79 -3.87 -21.27
C GLN A 253 -14.28 -5.23 -20.78
N ARG A 254 -13.10 -5.68 -21.22
CA ARG A 254 -12.49 -6.92 -20.71
C ARG A 254 -12.15 -6.80 -19.23
N LEU A 255 -11.53 -5.68 -18.83
CA LEU A 255 -11.20 -5.40 -17.44
C LEU A 255 -12.43 -5.44 -16.53
N GLU A 256 -13.53 -4.82 -16.96
CA GLU A 256 -14.79 -4.86 -16.21
C GLU A 256 -15.35 -6.28 -16.13
N ALA A 257 -15.36 -7.02 -17.25
CA ALA A 257 -15.83 -8.40 -17.28
C ALA A 257 -15.01 -9.31 -16.36
N THR A 258 -13.68 -9.16 -16.32
CA THR A 258 -12.80 -9.93 -15.43
C THR A 258 -13.04 -9.59 -13.96
N GLN A 259 -13.27 -8.31 -13.63
CA GLN A 259 -13.65 -7.89 -12.27
C GLN A 259 -14.99 -8.47 -11.83
N GLN A 260 -15.99 -8.47 -12.72
CA GLN A 260 -17.30 -9.09 -12.44
C GLN A 260 -17.15 -10.61 -12.23
N LYS A 261 -16.40 -11.30 -13.09
CA LYS A 261 -16.10 -12.73 -12.93
C LYS A 261 -15.39 -13.03 -11.62
N LYS A 262 -14.44 -12.19 -11.18
CA LYS A 262 -13.78 -12.33 -9.88
C LYS A 262 -14.81 -12.27 -8.74
N ALA A 263 -15.67 -11.25 -8.76
CA ALA A 263 -16.69 -11.08 -7.71
C ALA A 263 -17.66 -12.27 -7.67
N GLU A 264 -18.09 -12.74 -8.84
CA GLU A 264 -18.95 -13.92 -8.95
C GLU A 264 -18.27 -15.20 -8.48
N ALA A 265 -17.02 -15.45 -8.90
CA ALA A 265 -16.26 -16.62 -8.50
C ALA A 265 -16.02 -16.67 -6.98
N LEU A 266 -15.72 -15.53 -6.36
CA LEU A 266 -15.59 -15.45 -4.89
C LEU A 266 -16.94 -15.66 -4.20
N ARG A 267 -18.03 -15.15 -4.75
CA ARG A 267 -19.37 -15.39 -4.21
C ARG A 267 -19.75 -16.88 -4.26
N ILE A 268 -19.48 -17.56 -5.38
CA ILE A 268 -19.71 -19.01 -5.54
C ILE A 268 -18.81 -19.79 -4.58
N PHE A 269 -17.55 -19.38 -4.44
CA PHE A 269 -16.64 -20.01 -3.50
C PHE A 269 -17.15 -19.93 -2.06
N ASP A 270 -17.55 -18.72 -1.63
CA ASP A 270 -18.05 -18.46 -0.27
C ASP A 270 -19.41 -19.15 -0.02
N ALA A 271 -20.26 -19.30 -1.04
CA ALA A 271 -21.60 -19.87 -0.90
C ALA A 271 -21.67 -21.40 -1.04
N GLU A 272 -20.78 -22.02 -1.83
CA GLU A 272 -20.86 -23.46 -2.14
C GLU A 272 -19.55 -24.20 -1.87
N THR A 273 -18.43 -23.66 -2.33
CA THR A 273 -17.15 -24.40 -2.31
C THR A 273 -16.56 -24.49 -0.91
N ALA A 274 -16.70 -23.45 -0.10
CA ALA A 274 -16.24 -23.44 1.29
C ALA A 274 -16.89 -24.55 2.12
N ASP A 275 -18.20 -24.74 1.97
CA ASP A 275 -18.95 -25.78 2.67
C ASP A 275 -18.55 -27.18 2.21
N LYS A 276 -18.35 -27.39 0.91
CA LYS A 276 -17.85 -28.68 0.36
C LYS A 276 -16.47 -29.02 0.92
N ILE A 277 -15.55 -28.06 0.97
CA ILE A 277 -14.22 -28.24 1.58
C ILE A 277 -14.34 -28.61 3.06
N ALA A 278 -15.22 -27.91 3.79
CA ALA A 278 -15.44 -28.20 5.19
C ALA A 278 -16.03 -29.60 5.40
N GLU A 279 -16.94 -30.05 4.53
CA GLU A 279 -17.52 -31.39 4.58
C GLU A 279 -16.48 -32.48 4.28
N GLU A 280 -15.62 -32.30 3.26
CA GLU A 280 -14.53 -33.23 2.96
C GLU A 280 -13.56 -33.39 4.14
N LEU A 281 -13.12 -32.27 4.73
CA LEU A 281 -12.22 -32.29 5.89
C LEU A 281 -12.87 -32.88 7.14
N ARG A 282 -14.16 -32.62 7.36
CA ARG A 282 -14.93 -33.28 8.42
C ARG A 282 -15.03 -34.78 8.18
N GLY A 283 -15.25 -35.20 6.95
CA GLY A 283 -15.31 -36.61 6.56
C GLY A 283 -13.99 -37.34 6.85
N GLU A 284 -12.85 -36.73 6.51
CA GLU A 284 -11.52 -37.28 6.81
C GLU A 284 -11.25 -37.40 8.32
N ALA A 285 -11.66 -36.38 9.09
CA ALA A 285 -11.47 -36.37 10.54
C ALA A 285 -12.52 -37.16 11.33
N ALA A 286 -13.65 -37.52 10.70
CA ALA A 286 -14.81 -38.12 11.36
C ALA A 286 -14.45 -39.35 12.18
N THR A 287 -13.64 -40.26 11.62
CA THR A 287 -13.22 -41.49 12.31
C THR A 287 -12.45 -41.18 13.60
N ARG A 288 -11.49 -40.25 13.55
CA ARG A 288 -10.68 -39.88 14.72
C ARG A 288 -11.51 -39.18 15.79
N VAL A 289 -12.36 -38.23 15.39
CA VAL A 289 -13.23 -37.48 16.31
C VAL A 289 -14.23 -38.42 16.96
N ASN A 290 -14.88 -39.29 16.19
CA ASN A 290 -15.84 -40.27 16.72
C ASN A 290 -15.17 -41.27 17.67
N GLN A 291 -13.93 -41.70 17.38
CA GLN A 291 -13.18 -42.56 18.28
C GLN A 291 -12.88 -41.87 19.62
N LYS A 292 -12.36 -40.63 19.61
CA LYS A 292 -12.11 -39.88 20.84
C LYS A 292 -13.39 -39.58 21.61
N LYS A 293 -14.48 -39.26 20.90
CA LYS A 293 -15.80 -39.05 21.49
C LYS A 293 -16.32 -40.31 22.19
N SER A 294 -16.23 -41.46 21.53
CA SER A 294 -16.60 -42.73 22.14
C SER A 294 -15.77 -43.05 23.38
N GLN A 295 -14.45 -42.82 23.35
CA GLN A 295 -13.58 -43.02 24.51
C GLN A 295 -13.94 -42.10 25.69
N TYR A 296 -14.28 -40.85 25.40
CA TYR A 296 -14.78 -39.90 26.40
C TYR A 296 -16.12 -40.36 27.00
N GLU A 297 -17.08 -40.76 26.16
CA GLU A 297 -18.40 -41.23 26.61
C GLU A 297 -18.29 -42.49 27.50
N VAL A 298 -17.43 -43.44 27.13
CA VAL A 298 -17.17 -44.64 27.94
C VAL A 298 -16.56 -44.27 29.29
N ALA A 299 -15.58 -43.36 29.32
CA ALA A 299 -14.95 -42.90 30.56
C ALA A 299 -15.94 -42.16 31.47
N GLN A 300 -16.75 -41.28 30.88
CA GLN A 300 -17.78 -40.52 31.57
C GLN A 300 -18.86 -41.43 32.16
N HIS A 301 -19.27 -42.46 31.41
CA HIS A 301 -20.22 -43.46 31.90
C HIS A 301 -19.62 -44.25 33.07
N ALA A 302 -18.38 -44.73 32.94
CA ALA A 302 -17.69 -45.46 34.03
C ALA A 302 -17.55 -44.59 35.29
N LEU A 303 -17.18 -43.31 35.14
CA LEU A 303 -17.12 -42.35 36.24
C LEU A 303 -18.48 -42.18 36.93
N THR A 304 -19.55 -42.09 36.14
CA THR A 304 -20.91 -41.92 36.66
C THR A 304 -21.36 -43.15 37.44
N GLU A 305 -21.09 -44.35 36.94
CA GLU A 305 -21.46 -45.60 37.63
C GLU A 305 -20.65 -45.79 38.92
N VAL A 306 -19.33 -45.62 38.89
CA VAL A 306 -18.48 -45.70 40.10
C VAL A 306 -18.87 -44.62 41.11
N GLY A 307 -19.22 -43.42 40.66
CA GLY A 307 -19.73 -42.35 41.53
C GLY A 307 -21.02 -42.74 42.24
N LYS A 308 -21.97 -43.40 41.54
CA LYS A 308 -23.21 -43.94 42.15
C LYS A 308 -22.90 -45.04 43.15
N GLU A 309 -22.03 -46.00 42.80
CA GLU A 309 -21.62 -47.09 43.68
C GLU A 309 -20.95 -46.58 44.95
N ARG A 310 -20.02 -45.62 44.82
CA ARG A 310 -19.36 -44.98 45.95
C ARG A 310 -20.37 -44.23 46.81
N GLN A 311 -21.31 -43.49 46.21
CA GLN A 311 -22.35 -42.79 46.95
C GLN A 311 -23.23 -43.76 47.74
N ALA A 312 -23.63 -44.89 47.14
CA ALA A 312 -24.38 -45.93 47.82
C ALA A 312 -23.58 -46.59 48.96
N ALA A 313 -22.28 -46.86 48.75
CA ALA A 313 -21.39 -47.38 49.77
C ALA A 313 -21.22 -46.40 50.95
N ALA A 314 -21.05 -45.11 50.65
CA ALA A 314 -20.95 -44.05 51.65
C ALA A 314 -22.24 -43.89 52.47
N LEU A 315 -23.41 -43.94 51.81
CA LEU A 315 -24.71 -43.91 52.50
C LEU A 315 -24.89 -45.14 53.40
N ARG A 316 -24.53 -46.34 52.92
CA ARG A 316 -24.58 -47.56 53.72
C ARG A 316 -23.68 -47.47 54.96
N LEU A 317 -22.50 -46.89 54.83
CA LEU A 317 -21.60 -46.61 55.95
C LEU A 317 -22.25 -45.68 56.97
N ALA A 318 -22.84 -44.58 56.50
CA ALA A 318 -23.51 -43.57 57.33
C ALA A 318 -24.78 -44.10 58.04
N GLU A 319 -25.53 -44.99 57.38
CA GLU A 319 -26.80 -45.51 57.93
C GLU A 319 -26.58 -46.68 58.90
N ARG A 320 -25.70 -47.62 58.57
CA ARG A 320 -25.59 -48.90 59.29
C ARG A 320 -24.48 -48.95 60.34
N TYR A 321 -23.39 -48.22 60.13
CA TYR A 321 -22.17 -48.36 60.93
C TYR A 321 -21.82 -47.09 61.71
N GLU A 322 -22.00 -45.91 61.12
CA GLU A 322 -21.71 -44.62 61.75
C GLU A 322 -22.48 -44.36 63.07
N PRO A 323 -23.77 -44.74 63.24
CA PRO A 323 -24.48 -44.52 64.51
C PRO A 323 -23.94 -45.34 65.68
N MET A 324 -23.31 -46.49 65.40
CA MET A 324 -22.81 -47.44 66.40
C MET A 324 -21.32 -47.21 66.71
N LEU A 325 -20.53 -46.88 65.70
CA LEU A 325 -19.08 -46.67 65.82
C LEU A 325 -18.70 -45.21 66.06
N GLY A 326 -19.52 -44.26 65.61
CA GLY A 326 -19.17 -42.85 65.55
C GLY A 326 -18.26 -42.54 64.36
N LYS A 327 -18.48 -41.36 63.76
CA LYS A 327 -17.79 -40.91 62.53
C LYS A 327 -16.26 -40.96 62.61
N GLU A 328 -15.71 -40.71 63.79
CA GLU A 328 -14.26 -40.68 64.02
C GLU A 328 -13.57 -42.05 63.87
N PHE A 329 -14.32 -43.15 64.02
CA PHE A 329 -13.84 -44.53 63.95
C PHE A 329 -14.11 -45.18 62.59
N MET A 330 -14.68 -44.44 61.63
CA MET A 330 -15.02 -44.91 60.28
C MET A 330 -13.81 -44.95 59.34
N THR A 331 -12.68 -45.47 59.81
CA THR A 331 -11.48 -45.71 59.01
C THR A 331 -11.03 -47.16 59.16
N ALA A 332 -10.50 -47.76 58.09
CA ALA A 332 -10.17 -49.19 58.08
C ALA A 332 -9.18 -49.57 59.20
N GLU A 333 -8.21 -48.70 59.48
CA GLU A 333 -7.22 -48.87 60.55
C GLU A 333 -7.84 -48.85 61.96
N LYS A 334 -8.78 -47.92 62.20
CA LYS A 334 -9.43 -47.78 63.51
C LYS A 334 -10.40 -48.92 63.77
N ILE A 335 -11.14 -49.35 62.76
CA ILE A 335 -12.04 -50.52 62.87
C ILE A 335 -11.22 -51.80 63.10
N ALA A 336 -10.07 -51.95 62.45
CA ALA A 336 -9.15 -53.07 62.70
C ALA A 336 -8.66 -53.10 64.16
N ALA A 337 -8.28 -51.93 64.69
CA ALA A 337 -7.83 -51.83 66.07
C ALA A 337 -8.95 -52.10 67.09
N LEU A 338 -10.18 -51.65 66.81
CA LEU A 338 -11.34 -51.99 67.63
C LEU A 338 -11.64 -53.51 67.58
N LYS A 339 -11.50 -54.13 66.40
CA LYS A 339 -11.66 -55.58 66.24
C LYS A 339 -10.63 -56.36 67.07
N ASP A 340 -9.35 -55.98 67.02
CA ASP A 340 -8.29 -56.59 67.83
C ASP A 340 -8.55 -56.45 69.34
N ILE A 341 -9.02 -55.28 69.81
CA ILE A 341 -9.37 -55.06 71.22
C ILE A 341 -10.52 -55.98 71.66
N MET A 342 -11.50 -56.21 70.78
CA MET A 342 -12.63 -57.09 71.04
C MET A 342 -12.27 -58.59 70.99
N GLU A 343 -11.41 -59.00 70.05
CA GLU A 343 -10.96 -60.40 69.91
C GLU A 343 -10.03 -60.85 71.04
N ASN A 344 -9.25 -59.93 71.60
CA ASN A 344 -8.40 -60.18 72.77
C ASN A 344 -9.20 -60.36 74.09
N GLY A 345 -10.54 -60.35 74.05
CA GLY A 345 -11.41 -60.77 75.15
C GLY A 345 -11.48 -59.82 76.35
N THR A 346 -11.02 -58.57 76.22
CA THR A 346 -10.88 -57.63 77.35
C THR A 346 -12.08 -56.70 77.58
N VAL A 347 -13.09 -56.73 76.71
CA VAL A 347 -14.27 -55.84 76.71
C VAL A 347 -15.50 -56.55 76.20
N THR A 348 -16.67 -56.15 76.69
CA THR A 348 -17.95 -56.85 76.42
C THR A 348 -18.88 -56.12 75.46
N ASN A 349 -18.63 -54.83 75.20
CA ASN A 349 -19.42 -53.99 74.31
C ASN A 349 -18.56 -53.01 73.50
N LEU A 350 -19.15 -52.47 72.44
CA LEU A 350 -18.48 -51.58 71.48
C LEU A 350 -18.03 -50.24 72.11
N ALA A 351 -18.80 -49.72 73.06
CA ALA A 351 -18.48 -48.47 73.75
C ALA A 351 -17.24 -48.61 74.68
N GLU A 352 -17.10 -49.74 75.35
CA GLU A 352 -15.91 -50.10 76.14
C GLU A 352 -14.68 -50.29 75.25
N ALA A 353 -14.84 -50.91 74.07
CA ALA A 353 -13.76 -51.06 73.10
C ALA A 353 -13.26 -49.69 72.58
N ILE A 354 -14.19 -48.76 72.32
CA ILE A 354 -13.89 -47.37 71.94
C ILE A 354 -13.19 -46.61 73.06
N ALA A 355 -13.66 -46.73 74.31
CA ALA A 355 -13.03 -46.11 75.47
C ALA A 355 -11.60 -46.62 75.68
N ARG A 356 -11.39 -47.94 75.62
CA ARG A 356 -10.06 -48.57 75.69
C ARG A 356 -9.12 -48.13 74.57
N TYR A 357 -9.64 -47.97 73.35
CA TYR A 357 -8.83 -47.48 72.23
C TYR A 357 -8.37 -46.03 72.46
N ARG A 358 -9.25 -45.16 72.98
CA ARG A 358 -8.90 -43.78 73.33
C ARG A 358 -7.88 -43.71 74.48
N ASP A 359 -8.07 -44.50 75.53
CA ASP A 359 -7.13 -44.58 76.65
C ASP A 359 -5.72 -45.03 76.22
N ARG A 360 -5.63 -45.92 75.22
CA ARG A 360 -4.35 -46.37 74.61
C ARG A 360 -3.69 -45.32 73.70
N GLN A 361 -4.43 -44.31 73.23
CA GLN A 361 -3.91 -43.22 72.40
C GLN A 361 -3.51 -42.00 73.23
N GLU A 362 -4.07 -41.84 74.43
CA GLU A 362 -3.79 -40.75 75.36
C GLU A 362 -2.68 -41.08 76.39
N SER A 363 -2.24 -42.34 76.49
CA SER A 363 -0.99 -42.76 77.17
C SER A 363 0.18 -42.82 76.18
#